data_AF-A0A485LR81-F1
#
_entry.id   AF-A0A485LR81-F1
#
_cell.length_a   1.000
_cell.length_b   1.000
_cell.length_c   1.000
_cell.angle_alpha   90.00
_cell.angle_beta   90.00
_cell.angle_gamma   90.00
#
_symmetry.space_group_name_H-M   'P 1'
#
loop_
_entity.id
_entity.type
_entity.pdbx_description
1 polymer ?
#
loop_
_entity_poly.entity_id
_entity_poly.type
_entity_poly.pdbx_seq_one_letter_code
_entity_poly.pdbx_strand_id
1 'polypeptide(L)'
;MHTAAILTLLAPHFAWSCRLFGSDTGECQEQSEFLKYMPFCGPLLPYSTCVPKAQTLWYNHSVKTKDLFISQMYKKLVTQRELLEADTGLHKAGVDEWGAKGEIVPRYTENVDCQNAFRNYMCWLNFPRCDDAGMSLIMCRSVCENFFKACMQHKDLWRCGDPQFVNGYAAEISTYANQAGVLQYYRYPFPGSPFRDNQFSADKTQALVVCTPSLLNASPRTTAVAVVPLVVFLLMMV
;
A
#
# COMPACT_ATOMS: atom_id res chain seq x y z
N MET A 1 -39.13 8.09 52.01
CA MET A 1 -38.18 7.11 51.45
C MET A 1 -38.38 7.10 49.94
N HIS A 2 -37.47 7.73 49.20
CA HIS A 2 -37.50 7.76 47.73
C HIS A 2 -36.23 7.05 47.25
N THR A 3 -36.40 5.84 46.74
CA THR A 3 -35.36 5.08 46.05
C THR A 3 -35.33 5.52 44.59
N ALA A 4 -34.38 6.38 44.24
CA ALA A 4 -34.08 6.69 42.85
C ALA A 4 -33.26 5.54 42.26
N ALA A 5 -33.84 4.80 41.31
CA ALA A 5 -33.14 3.81 40.52
C ALA A 5 -32.30 4.54 39.46
N ILE A 6 -30.97 4.51 39.60
CA ILE A 6 -30.04 5.01 38.59
C ILE A 6 -29.97 3.96 37.48
N LEU A 7 -30.66 4.23 36.38
CA LEU A 7 -30.56 3.46 35.15
C LEU A 7 -29.28 3.92 34.42
N THR A 8 -28.16 3.21 34.63
CA THR A 8 -26.95 3.40 33.84
C THR A 8 -27.21 2.93 32.41
N LEU A 9 -27.44 3.88 31.50
CA LEU A 9 -27.37 3.67 30.06
C LEU A 9 -25.96 3.19 29.71
N LEU A 10 -25.79 1.89 29.47
CA LEU A 10 -24.64 1.34 28.76
C LEU A 10 -24.68 1.92 27.34
N ALA A 11 -24.03 3.07 27.14
CA ALA A 11 -23.73 3.53 25.80
C ALA A 11 -22.93 2.41 25.11
N PRO A 12 -23.36 1.90 23.94
CA PRO A 12 -22.53 0.98 23.19
C PRO A 12 -21.24 1.74 22.89
N HIS A 13 -20.14 1.32 23.52
CA HIS A 13 -18.83 1.65 23.00
C HIS A 13 -18.79 1.03 21.61
N PHE A 14 -19.05 1.84 20.58
CA PHE A 14 -18.45 1.56 19.29
C PHE A 14 -16.97 1.45 19.60
N ALA A 15 -16.45 0.22 19.66
CA ALA A 15 -15.03 0.01 19.80
C ALA A 15 -14.42 0.53 18.50
N TRP A 16 -13.80 1.70 18.57
CA TRP A 16 -13.05 2.27 17.45
C TRP A 16 -11.79 1.43 17.37
N SER A 17 -11.85 0.44 16.50
CA SER A 17 -10.81 -0.54 16.33
C SER A 17 -10.27 -0.51 14.92
N CYS A 18 -8.99 -0.80 14.83
CA CYS A 18 -8.32 -0.80 13.58
C CYS A 18 -8.69 -2.04 12.75
N ARG A 19 -9.13 -1.84 11.51
CA ARG A 19 -9.63 -2.93 10.67
C ARG A 19 -8.60 -3.34 9.64
N LEU A 20 -8.38 -4.64 9.54
CA LEU A 20 -7.58 -5.24 8.48
C LEU A 20 -8.55 -5.89 7.49
N PHE A 21 -8.52 -5.45 6.24
CA PHE A 21 -9.44 -5.91 5.20
C PHE A 21 -10.93 -5.84 5.62
N GLY A 22 -11.30 -4.77 6.33
CA GLY A 22 -12.67 -4.55 6.81
C GLY A 22 -13.05 -5.34 8.07
N SER A 23 -12.21 -6.26 8.53
CA SER A 23 -12.44 -7.07 9.73
C SER A 23 -11.74 -6.47 10.95
N ASP A 24 -12.44 -6.46 12.09
CA ASP A 24 -11.92 -6.05 13.40
C ASP A 24 -10.93 -7.09 13.95
N THR A 25 -9.71 -7.05 13.43
CA THR A 25 -8.64 -8.01 13.74
C THR A 25 -7.29 -7.31 13.93
N GLY A 26 -7.30 -5.98 13.93
CA GLY A 26 -6.11 -5.15 14.04
C GLY A 26 -6.08 -4.35 15.33
N GLU A 27 -4.90 -3.83 15.64
CA GLU A 27 -4.66 -2.82 16.67
C GLU A 27 -3.66 -1.80 16.14
N CYS A 28 -3.79 -0.55 16.56
CA CYS A 28 -2.83 0.49 16.20
C CYS A 28 -1.62 0.39 17.11
N GLN A 29 -0.43 0.26 16.50
CA GLN A 29 0.84 0.23 17.19
C GLN A 29 1.78 1.28 16.59
N GLU A 30 2.69 1.79 17.41
CA GLU A 30 3.75 2.68 16.95
C GLU A 30 4.89 1.89 16.30
N GLN A 31 5.65 2.55 15.41
CA GLN A 31 6.70 1.87 14.65
C GLN A 31 7.72 1.16 15.54
N SER A 32 8.09 1.75 16.67
CA SER A 32 9.02 1.18 17.64
C SER A 32 8.56 -0.18 18.21
N GLU A 33 7.25 -0.43 18.26
CA GLU A 33 6.67 -1.65 18.83
C GLU A 33 6.74 -2.83 17.86
N PHE A 34 6.48 -2.57 16.57
CA PHE A 34 6.38 -3.61 15.55
C PHE A 34 7.64 -3.77 14.68
N LEU A 35 8.53 -2.77 14.60
CA LEU A 35 9.66 -2.77 13.65
C LEU A 35 10.57 -3.99 13.79
N LYS A 36 10.83 -4.43 15.04
CA LYS A 36 11.63 -5.65 15.32
C LYS A 36 11.03 -6.94 14.75
N TYR A 37 9.71 -6.95 14.51
CA TYR A 37 8.98 -8.11 14.00
C TYR A 37 8.59 -7.96 12.53
N MET A 38 8.78 -6.78 11.94
CA MET A 38 8.32 -6.43 10.59
C MET A 38 9.48 -5.90 9.72
N PRO A 39 10.52 -6.70 9.42
CA PRO A 39 11.67 -6.26 8.65
C PRO A 39 11.32 -5.88 7.20
N PHE A 40 10.26 -6.46 6.60
CA PHE A 40 9.94 -6.23 5.20
C PHE A 40 9.09 -4.98 4.99
N CYS A 41 7.97 -4.81 5.68
CA CYS A 41 7.12 -3.62 5.53
C CYS A 41 7.42 -2.51 6.55
N GLY A 42 7.97 -2.83 7.72
CA GLY A 42 8.14 -1.90 8.84
C GLY A 42 8.91 -0.62 8.52
N PRO A 43 10.01 -0.67 7.74
CA PRO A 43 10.73 0.54 7.34
C PRO A 43 9.91 1.53 6.50
N LEU A 44 8.80 1.10 5.88
CA LEU A 44 7.93 1.94 5.04
C LEU A 44 6.79 2.60 5.83
N LEU A 45 6.72 2.36 7.14
CA LEU A 45 5.60 2.67 8.01
C LEU A 45 6.03 3.58 9.18
N PRO A 46 6.41 4.85 8.92
CA PRO A 46 6.92 5.77 9.94
C PRO A 46 5.82 6.40 10.83
N TYR A 47 4.67 5.75 10.93
CA TYR A 47 3.47 6.27 11.59
C TYR A 47 2.74 5.15 12.36
N SER A 48 1.81 5.54 13.22
CA SER A 48 0.89 4.61 13.88
C SER A 48 0.18 3.73 12.85
N THR A 49 0.33 2.42 12.97
CA THR A 49 -0.05 1.46 11.93
C THR A 49 -0.94 0.37 12.47
N CYS A 50 -1.94 0.01 11.68
CA CYS A 50 -2.80 -1.14 11.92
C CYS A 50 -2.04 -2.44 11.72
N VAL A 51 -1.80 -3.17 12.80
CA VAL A 51 -1.11 -4.46 12.77
C VAL A 51 -2.00 -5.57 13.33
N PRO A 52 -1.78 -6.85 12.97
CA PRO A 52 -2.56 -7.97 13.49
C PRO A 52 -2.54 -8.01 15.02
N LYS A 53 -3.74 -7.97 15.63
CA LYS A 53 -3.91 -8.13 17.07
C LYS A 53 -3.62 -9.58 17.47
N ALA A 54 -2.66 -9.77 18.36
CA ALA A 54 -2.33 -11.11 18.85
C ALA A 54 -3.55 -11.74 19.55
N GLN A 55 -3.81 -13.02 19.25
CA GLN A 55 -4.95 -13.74 19.80
C GLN A 55 -4.64 -15.22 20.00
N THR A 56 -5.31 -15.83 20.98
CA THR A 56 -5.06 -17.21 21.42
C THR A 56 -5.59 -18.26 20.44
N LEU A 57 -6.67 -17.95 19.71
CA LEU A 57 -7.31 -18.89 18.77
C LEU A 57 -6.52 -19.05 17.47
N TRP A 58 -5.82 -18.00 17.03
CA TRP A 58 -5.07 -17.97 15.78
C TRP A 58 -3.67 -17.41 16.00
N TYR A 59 -2.75 -18.25 16.49
CA TYR A 59 -1.36 -17.87 16.79
C TYR A 59 -0.58 -17.34 15.58
N ASN A 60 -0.99 -17.71 14.37
CA ASN A 60 -0.40 -17.21 13.13
C ASN A 60 -0.89 -15.80 12.75
N HIS A 61 -1.91 -15.26 13.42
CA HIS A 61 -2.38 -13.89 13.22
C HIS A 61 -1.50 -12.92 14.03
N SER A 62 -0.26 -12.75 13.56
CA SER A 62 0.74 -11.89 14.20
C SER A 62 1.39 -10.96 13.19
N VAL A 63 1.97 -9.87 13.69
CA VAL A 63 2.78 -8.93 12.91
C VAL A 63 3.84 -9.66 12.08
N LYS A 64 4.64 -10.51 12.73
CA LYS A 64 5.74 -11.25 12.12
C LYS A 64 5.26 -12.17 11.00
N THR A 65 4.23 -12.97 11.27
CA THR A 65 3.73 -13.94 10.30
C THR A 65 3.11 -13.24 9.09
N LYS A 66 2.40 -12.13 9.30
CA LYS A 66 1.84 -11.34 8.19
C LYS A 66 2.94 -10.68 7.36
N ASP A 67 3.93 -10.05 7.99
CA ASP A 67 5.07 -9.45 7.26
C ASP A 67 5.83 -10.48 6.42
N LEU A 68 6.08 -11.66 7.01
CA LEU A 68 6.71 -12.77 6.30
C LEU A 68 5.88 -13.24 5.10
N PHE A 69 4.57 -13.39 5.28
CA PHE A 69 3.66 -13.75 4.19
C PHE A 69 3.73 -12.71 3.05
N ILE A 70 3.70 -11.42 3.38
CA ILE A 70 3.78 -10.35 2.37
C ILE A 70 5.14 -10.33 1.67
N SER A 71 6.23 -10.53 2.39
CA SER A 71 7.58 -10.66 1.82
C SER A 71 7.69 -11.84 0.85
N GLN A 72 7.16 -13.01 1.25
CA GLN A 72 7.16 -14.20 0.41
C GLN A 72 6.27 -14.04 -0.83
N MET A 73 5.09 -13.45 -0.67
CA MET A 73 4.19 -13.17 -1.80
C MET A 73 4.80 -12.15 -2.76
N TYR A 74 5.40 -11.07 -2.24
CA TYR A 74 6.14 -10.11 -3.05
C TYR A 74 7.24 -10.79 -3.86
N LYS A 75 8.12 -11.55 -3.19
CA LYS A 75 9.23 -12.26 -3.84
C LYS A 75 8.72 -13.21 -4.91
N LYS A 76 7.71 -14.02 -4.58
CA LYS A 76 7.09 -14.96 -5.53
C LYS A 76 6.59 -14.24 -6.78
N LEU A 77 5.83 -13.16 -6.61
CA LEU A 77 5.21 -12.45 -7.73
C LEU A 77 6.25 -11.72 -8.60
N VAL A 78 7.25 -11.07 -7.99
CA VAL A 78 8.34 -10.43 -8.73
C VAL A 78 9.15 -11.47 -9.50
N THR A 79 9.60 -12.54 -8.86
CA THR A 79 10.37 -13.60 -9.53
C THR A 79 9.56 -14.27 -10.65
N GLN A 80 8.27 -14.52 -10.46
CA GLN A 80 7.42 -15.05 -11.52
C GLN A 80 7.35 -14.12 -12.73
N ARG A 81 7.34 -12.80 -12.52
CA ARG A 81 7.35 -11.82 -13.61
C ARG A 81 8.70 -11.74 -14.30
N GLU A 82 9.79 -11.68 -13.55
CA GLU A 82 11.15 -11.69 -14.12
C GLU A 82 11.39 -12.96 -14.97
N LEU A 83 10.94 -14.13 -14.51
CA LEU A 83 11.05 -15.38 -15.27
C LEU A 83 10.25 -15.35 -16.58
N LEU A 84 9.04 -14.78 -16.55
CA LEU A 84 8.23 -14.61 -17.75
C LEU A 84 8.89 -13.62 -18.72
N GLU A 85 9.44 -12.52 -18.18
CA GLU A 85 10.11 -11.49 -18.97
C GLU A 85 11.38 -12.01 -19.66
N ALA A 86 12.06 -12.98 -19.04
CA ALA A 86 13.24 -13.65 -19.56
C ALA A 86 12.95 -14.88 -20.45
N ASP A 87 11.69 -15.21 -20.73
CA ASP A 87 11.32 -16.42 -21.46
C ASP A 87 11.71 -16.33 -22.95
N THR A 88 12.83 -16.97 -23.30
CA THR A 88 13.34 -17.00 -24.68
C THR A 88 12.41 -17.69 -25.68
N GLY A 89 11.51 -18.56 -25.22
CA GLY A 89 10.53 -19.24 -26.06
C GLY A 89 9.45 -18.28 -26.53
N LEU A 90 8.91 -17.46 -25.63
CA LEU A 90 7.95 -16.40 -25.96
C LEU A 90 8.57 -15.36 -26.88
N HIS A 91 9.80 -14.92 -26.58
CA HIS A 91 10.56 -14.00 -27.44
C HIS A 91 10.75 -14.54 -28.86
N LYS A 92 11.15 -15.82 -29.01
CA LYS A 92 11.32 -16.46 -30.33
C LYS A 92 10.01 -16.63 -31.08
N ALA A 93 8.91 -16.88 -30.36
CA ALA A 93 7.59 -17.01 -30.95
C ALA A 93 6.97 -15.66 -31.35
N GLY A 94 7.57 -14.53 -30.92
CA GLY A 94 7.04 -13.19 -31.20
C GLY A 94 5.66 -12.98 -30.58
N VAL A 95 5.45 -13.57 -29.40
CA VAL A 95 4.21 -13.44 -28.62
C VAL A 95 4.49 -12.77 -27.28
N ASP A 96 3.55 -11.95 -26.83
CA ASP A 96 3.61 -11.25 -25.56
C ASP A 96 3.21 -12.15 -24.37
N GLU A 97 3.22 -11.58 -23.16
CA GLU A 97 2.82 -12.28 -21.93
C GLU A 97 1.36 -12.76 -21.89
N TRP A 98 0.54 -12.39 -22.88
CA TRP A 98 -0.87 -12.77 -23.02
C TRP A 98 -1.09 -13.75 -24.18
N GLY A 99 -0.04 -14.11 -24.91
CA GLY A 99 -0.09 -14.96 -26.10
C GLY A 99 -0.56 -14.25 -27.37
N ALA A 100 -0.66 -12.92 -27.35
CA ALA A 100 -0.92 -12.12 -28.54
C ALA A 100 0.40 -11.83 -29.28
N LYS A 101 0.33 -11.50 -30.57
CA LYS A 101 1.52 -11.13 -31.35
C LYS A 101 2.12 -9.83 -30.80
N GLY A 102 3.36 -9.86 -30.35
CA GLY A 102 4.01 -8.71 -29.72
C GLY A 102 5.32 -9.07 -29.03
N GLU A 103 6.00 -8.06 -28.49
CA GLU A 103 7.17 -8.22 -27.65
C GLU A 103 6.77 -8.15 -26.18
N ILE A 104 7.42 -8.99 -25.37
CA ILE A 104 7.31 -8.91 -23.91
C ILE A 104 7.92 -7.58 -23.47
N VAL A 105 7.14 -6.81 -22.71
CA VAL A 105 7.63 -5.57 -22.09
C VAL A 105 8.26 -5.90 -20.74
N PRO A 106 9.58 -5.72 -20.54
CA PRO A 106 10.22 -5.91 -19.25
C PRO A 106 9.77 -4.79 -18.30
N ARG A 107 9.06 -5.15 -17.24
CA ARG A 107 8.51 -4.21 -16.25
C ARG A 107 9.15 -4.41 -14.89
N TYR A 108 9.52 -5.63 -14.53
CA TYR A 108 10.12 -5.97 -13.23
C TYR A 108 11.62 -6.22 -13.33
N THR A 109 12.09 -6.78 -14.44
CA THR A 109 13.51 -7.04 -14.71
C THR A 109 14.29 -5.73 -14.72
N GLU A 110 15.27 -5.60 -13.82
CA GLU A 110 16.12 -4.41 -13.66
C GLU A 110 15.38 -3.09 -13.36
N ASN A 111 14.08 -3.13 -13.07
CA ASN A 111 13.27 -1.96 -12.75
C ASN A 111 12.99 -1.88 -11.24
N VAL A 112 13.96 -1.32 -10.52
CA VAL A 112 13.88 -1.14 -9.06
C VAL A 112 12.71 -0.24 -8.65
N ASP A 113 12.31 0.72 -9.48
CA ASP A 113 11.18 1.61 -9.19
C ASP A 113 9.84 0.86 -9.21
N CYS A 114 9.61 0.00 -10.20
CA CYS A 114 8.44 -0.87 -10.24
C CYS A 114 8.40 -1.82 -9.03
N GLN A 115 9.54 -2.47 -8.74
CA GLN A 115 9.69 -3.36 -7.60
C GLN A 115 9.37 -2.65 -6.27
N ASN A 116 9.93 -1.47 -6.06
CA ASN A 116 9.66 -0.66 -4.86
C ASN A 116 8.22 -0.16 -4.82
N ALA A 117 7.64 0.28 -5.94
CA ALA A 117 6.25 0.72 -5.98
C ALA A 117 5.29 -0.44 -5.68
N PHE A 118 5.59 -1.65 -6.16
CA PHE A 118 4.82 -2.85 -5.86
C PHE A 118 4.95 -3.27 -4.39
N ARG A 119 6.16 -3.20 -3.82
CA ARG A 119 6.37 -3.42 -2.38
C ARG A 119 5.56 -2.44 -1.55
N ASN A 120 5.63 -1.15 -1.87
CA ASN A 120 4.90 -0.09 -1.18
C ASN A 120 3.38 -0.33 -1.24
N TYR A 121 2.86 -0.66 -2.43
CA TYR A 121 1.46 -1.03 -2.62
C TYR A 121 1.05 -2.20 -1.73
N MET A 122 1.82 -3.30 -1.76
CA MET A 122 1.53 -4.49 -0.95
C MET A 122 1.56 -4.20 0.55
N CYS A 123 2.55 -3.43 1.01
CA CYS A 123 2.70 -3.09 2.43
C CYS A 123 1.59 -2.15 2.92
N TRP A 124 1.31 -1.05 2.22
CA TRP A 124 0.29 -0.08 2.64
C TRP A 124 -1.14 -0.63 2.53
N LEU A 125 -1.39 -1.58 1.60
CA LEU A 125 -2.65 -2.33 1.55
C LEU A 125 -2.85 -3.22 2.80
N ASN A 126 -1.77 -3.81 3.30
CA ASN A 126 -1.82 -4.81 4.37
C ASN A 126 -1.67 -4.22 5.78
N PHE A 127 -1.01 -3.07 5.87
CA PHE A 127 -0.71 -2.37 7.12
C PHE A 127 -1.14 -0.91 6.96
N PRO A 128 -2.46 -0.65 6.98
CA PRO A 128 -2.97 0.70 6.83
C PRO A 128 -2.55 1.58 8.01
N ARG A 129 -2.36 2.87 7.74
CA ARG A 129 -2.14 3.91 8.74
C ARG A 129 -3.36 4.02 9.66
N CYS A 130 -3.13 4.28 10.94
CA CYS A 130 -4.16 4.69 11.87
C CYS A 130 -4.31 6.21 11.92
N ASP A 131 -5.54 6.68 12.10
CA ASP A 131 -5.79 8.05 12.57
C ASP A 131 -5.69 8.16 14.09
N ASP A 132 -5.83 9.39 14.60
CA ASP A 132 -5.76 9.70 16.04
C ASP A 132 -6.89 9.02 16.84
N ALA A 133 -7.89 8.50 16.14
CA ALA A 133 -9.04 7.83 16.70
C ALA A 133 -8.86 6.30 16.74
N GLY A 134 -7.70 5.79 16.31
CA GLY A 134 -7.39 4.36 16.28
C GLY A 134 -8.04 3.61 15.11
N MET A 135 -8.54 4.32 14.10
CA MET A 135 -9.18 3.73 12.93
C MET A 135 -8.19 3.58 11.77
N SER A 136 -8.21 2.41 11.13
CA SER A 136 -7.46 2.18 9.89
C SER A 136 -7.97 3.06 8.75
N LEU A 137 -7.06 3.72 8.05
CA LEU A 137 -7.36 4.54 6.88
C LEU A 137 -7.33 3.72 5.59
N ILE A 138 -8.24 4.05 4.68
CA ILE A 138 -8.23 3.50 3.30
C ILE A 138 -6.98 3.95 2.54
N MET A 139 -6.62 3.22 1.48
CA MET A 139 -5.39 3.49 0.73
C MET A 139 -5.52 4.77 -0.13
N CYS A 140 -4.43 5.52 -0.23
CA CYS A 140 -4.38 6.70 -1.08
C CYS A 140 -4.37 6.30 -2.56
N ARG A 141 -5.11 7.03 -3.41
CA ARG A 141 -5.16 6.79 -4.87
C ARG A 141 -3.77 6.82 -5.51
N SER A 142 -2.94 7.76 -5.06
CA SER A 142 -1.57 7.92 -5.54
C SER A 142 -0.72 6.66 -5.40
N VAL A 143 -1.01 5.79 -4.43
CA VAL A 143 -0.28 4.52 -4.25
C VAL A 143 -0.56 3.59 -5.42
N CYS A 144 -1.84 3.41 -5.75
CA CYS A 144 -2.28 2.61 -6.88
C CYS A 144 -1.71 3.18 -8.18
N GLU A 145 -1.86 4.49 -8.39
CA GLU A 145 -1.35 5.16 -9.59
C GLU A 145 0.18 5.05 -9.72
N ASN A 146 0.91 5.20 -8.61
CA ASN A 146 2.37 5.07 -8.62
C ASN A 146 2.80 3.64 -8.96
N PHE A 147 2.11 2.61 -8.45
CA PHE A 147 2.38 1.23 -8.82
C PHE A 147 2.24 1.01 -10.33
N PHE A 148 1.09 1.37 -10.91
CA PHE A 148 0.88 1.19 -12.35
C PHE A 148 1.85 2.04 -13.19
N LYS A 149 2.15 3.26 -12.75
CA LYS A 149 3.09 4.16 -13.44
C LYS A 149 4.53 3.63 -13.43
N ALA A 150 5.05 3.27 -12.26
CA ALA A 150 6.43 2.78 -12.11
C ALA A 150 6.65 1.46 -12.85
N CYS A 151 5.61 0.63 -12.92
CA CYS A 151 5.62 -0.61 -13.67
C CYS A 151 5.20 -0.46 -15.15
N MET A 152 5.14 0.76 -15.68
CA MET A 152 4.86 1.06 -17.09
C MET A 152 3.60 0.36 -17.63
N GLN A 153 2.58 0.21 -16.79
CA GLN A 153 1.32 -0.40 -17.20
C GLN A 153 0.51 0.60 -18.02
N HIS A 154 -0.11 0.12 -19.10
CA HIS A 154 -0.94 0.96 -19.95
C HIS A 154 -2.14 1.51 -19.17
N LYS A 155 -2.54 2.76 -19.46
CA LYS A 155 -3.48 3.54 -18.62
C LYS A 155 -4.87 2.90 -18.53
N ASP A 156 -5.28 2.15 -19.55
CA ASP A 156 -6.54 1.39 -19.60
C ASP A 156 -6.59 0.22 -18.62
N LEU A 157 -5.44 -0.26 -18.11
CA LEU A 157 -5.34 -1.30 -17.09
C LEU A 157 -5.40 -0.71 -15.67
N TRP A 158 -5.26 0.60 -15.52
CA TRP A 158 -5.26 1.22 -14.21
C TRP A 158 -6.66 1.09 -13.61
N ARG A 159 -6.72 0.53 -12.41
CA ARG A 159 -7.96 0.34 -11.66
C ARG A 159 -7.92 1.12 -10.35
N CYS A 160 -7.46 2.37 -10.46
CA CYS A 160 -7.31 3.31 -9.35
C CYS A 160 -8.41 4.37 -9.31
N GLY A 161 -9.41 4.28 -10.20
CA GLY A 161 -10.45 5.29 -10.39
C GLY A 161 -11.61 5.18 -9.40
N ASP A 162 -12.81 5.46 -9.89
CA ASP A 162 -14.01 5.53 -9.04
C ASP A 162 -14.66 4.14 -8.89
N PRO A 163 -15.02 3.71 -7.67
CA PRO A 163 -15.79 2.48 -7.45
C PRO A 163 -17.05 2.36 -8.30
N GLN A 164 -17.72 3.48 -8.64
CA GLN A 164 -18.91 3.46 -9.51
C GLN A 164 -18.61 2.91 -10.91
N PHE A 165 -17.35 2.99 -11.34
CA PHE A 165 -16.86 2.43 -12.60
C PHE A 165 -15.97 1.19 -12.38
N VAL A 166 -16.16 0.49 -11.26
CA VAL A 166 -15.32 -0.66 -10.86
C VAL A 166 -13.82 -0.29 -10.90
N ASN A 167 -13.56 0.95 -10.49
CA ASN A 167 -12.27 1.65 -10.48
C ASN A 167 -11.66 1.97 -11.85
N GLY A 168 -12.43 2.02 -12.92
CA GLY A 168 -12.08 2.79 -14.12
C GLY A 168 -12.10 4.31 -13.87
N TYR A 169 -11.46 5.07 -14.76
CA TYR A 169 -11.60 6.54 -14.78
C TYR A 169 -12.86 7.01 -15.55
N ALA A 170 -13.47 6.10 -16.28
CA ALA A 170 -14.74 6.27 -16.97
C ALA A 170 -15.48 4.93 -16.95
N ALA A 171 -16.78 4.96 -17.21
CA ALA A 171 -17.58 3.75 -17.35
C ALA A 171 -16.97 2.85 -18.44
N GLU A 172 -16.72 1.58 -18.11
CA GLU A 172 -16.35 0.59 -19.10
C GLU A 172 -17.53 0.43 -20.08
N ILE A 173 -17.25 0.11 -21.34
CA ILE A 173 -18.28 -0.27 -22.31
C ILE A 173 -18.29 -1.79 -22.31
N SER A 174 -19.35 -2.40 -21.77
CA SER A 174 -19.44 -3.86 -21.78
C SER A 174 -19.67 -4.33 -23.22
N THR A 175 -18.89 -5.33 -23.64
CA THR A 175 -19.08 -6.04 -24.90
C THR A 175 -19.94 -7.30 -24.74
N TYR A 176 -20.45 -7.57 -23.52
CA TYR A 176 -21.22 -8.76 -23.19
C TYR A 176 -22.54 -8.39 -22.50
N ALA A 177 -23.66 -8.76 -23.12
CA ALA A 177 -24.98 -8.69 -22.51
C ALA A 177 -25.39 -10.09 -22.03
N ASN A 178 -26.06 -10.18 -20.88
CA ASN A 178 -26.71 -11.42 -20.46
C ASN A 178 -27.93 -11.74 -21.34
N GLN A 179 -28.58 -12.88 -21.09
CA GLN A 179 -29.78 -13.31 -21.83
C GLN A 179 -30.96 -12.31 -21.78
N ALA A 180 -30.97 -11.39 -20.82
CA ALA A 180 -31.98 -10.33 -20.68
C ALA A 180 -31.57 -9.01 -21.38
N GLY A 181 -30.46 -8.99 -22.12
CA GLY A 181 -29.96 -7.79 -22.80
C GLY A 181 -29.30 -6.78 -21.85
N VAL A 182 -29.07 -7.13 -20.58
CA VAL A 182 -28.39 -6.27 -19.61
C VAL A 182 -26.88 -6.43 -19.78
N LEU A 183 -26.20 -5.32 -20.05
CA LEU A 183 -24.74 -5.25 -20.09
C LEU A 183 -24.15 -5.71 -18.75
N GLN A 184 -23.27 -6.72 -18.80
CA GLN A 184 -22.57 -7.19 -17.59
C GLN A 184 -21.17 -6.60 -17.52
N TYR A 185 -20.84 -6.09 -16.35
CA TYR A 185 -19.51 -5.58 -16.00
C TYR A 185 -18.93 -6.53 -14.96
N TYR A 186 -18.30 -7.63 -15.40
CA TYR A 186 -17.77 -8.63 -14.47
C TYR A 186 -16.35 -8.27 -14.04
N ARG A 187 -16.22 -7.37 -13.08
CA ARG A 187 -14.93 -7.10 -12.42
C ARG A 187 -15.15 -6.89 -10.92
N TYR A 188 -14.30 -7.51 -10.11
CA TYR A 188 -14.28 -7.29 -8.66
C TYR A 188 -13.51 -5.99 -8.37
N PRO A 189 -13.84 -5.24 -7.29
CA PRO A 189 -13.06 -4.07 -6.89
C PRO A 189 -11.56 -4.38 -6.79
N PHE A 190 -10.75 -3.46 -7.30
CA PHE A 190 -9.29 -3.60 -7.22
C PHE A 190 -8.82 -3.60 -5.75
N PRO A 191 -7.79 -4.37 -5.35
CA PRO A 191 -7.39 -4.41 -3.95
C PRO A 191 -7.03 -3.01 -3.40
N GLY A 192 -7.53 -2.71 -2.20
CA GLY A 192 -7.39 -1.40 -1.57
C GLY A 192 -8.39 -0.34 -2.02
N SER A 193 -9.26 -0.67 -2.97
CA SER A 193 -10.46 0.11 -3.27
C SER A 193 -11.46 0.08 -2.11
N PRO A 194 -12.17 1.18 -1.83
CA PRO A 194 -12.10 2.48 -2.50
C PRO A 194 -10.82 3.26 -2.13
N PHE A 195 -10.34 4.04 -3.08
CA PHE A 195 -9.19 4.93 -2.88
C PHE A 195 -9.64 6.32 -2.46
N ARG A 196 -8.80 7.01 -1.69
CA ARG A 196 -8.97 8.44 -1.36
C ARG A 196 -7.80 9.26 -1.87
N ASP A 197 -8.06 10.48 -2.27
CA ASP A 197 -7.00 11.39 -2.70
C ASP A 197 -6.21 11.93 -1.50
N ASN A 198 -4.90 12.12 -1.68
CA ASN A 198 -4.08 12.79 -0.68
C ASN A 198 -4.57 14.22 -0.49
N GLN A 199 -4.50 14.69 0.75
CA GLN A 199 -4.76 16.08 1.09
C GLN A 199 -3.55 16.67 1.79
N PHE A 200 -3.36 17.97 1.60
CA PHE A 200 -2.24 18.72 2.16
C PHE A 200 -2.78 19.95 2.87
N SER A 201 -2.02 20.47 3.84
CA SER A 201 -2.27 21.76 4.47
C SER A 201 -2.36 22.87 3.41
N ALA A 202 -2.99 24.00 3.76
CA ALA A 202 -3.20 25.11 2.82
C ALA A 202 -1.88 25.65 2.23
N ASP A 203 -0.81 25.63 3.03
CA ASP A 203 0.56 26.00 2.65
C ASP A 203 1.35 24.86 1.96
N LYS A 204 0.75 23.67 1.82
CA LYS A 204 1.32 22.46 1.21
C LYS A 204 2.60 21.95 1.88
N THR A 205 2.84 22.30 3.14
CA THR A 205 4.02 21.86 3.88
C THR A 205 3.80 20.56 4.63
N GLN A 206 2.55 20.15 4.84
CA GLN A 206 2.19 18.96 5.61
C GLN A 206 1.16 18.12 4.85
N ALA A 207 1.31 16.80 4.91
CA ALA A 207 0.29 15.87 4.43
C ALA A 207 -0.75 15.63 5.53
N LEU A 208 -2.02 15.83 5.20
CA LEU A 208 -3.14 15.56 6.10
C LEU A 208 -3.38 14.06 6.18
N VAL A 209 -3.72 13.58 7.39
CA VAL A 209 -3.91 12.16 7.70
C VAL A 209 -5.29 11.70 7.23
N VAL A 210 -5.43 11.48 5.92
CA VAL A 210 -6.73 11.12 5.33
C VAL A 210 -6.76 9.73 4.69
N CYS A 211 -5.60 9.19 4.32
CA CYS A 211 -5.46 7.90 3.69
C CYS A 211 -4.08 7.27 3.99
N THR A 212 -3.85 6.03 3.58
CA THR A 212 -2.56 5.35 3.73
C THR A 212 -1.74 5.50 2.45
N PRO A 213 -0.52 6.08 2.47
CA PRO A 213 0.22 6.53 3.64
C PRO A 213 0.05 8.03 4.01
N SER A 214 -0.56 8.83 3.14
CA SER A 214 -0.59 10.31 3.24
C SER A 214 0.79 10.90 3.50
N LEU A 215 1.69 10.73 2.53
CA LEU A 215 3.06 11.25 2.58
C LEU A 215 3.19 12.53 1.75
N LEU A 216 3.91 13.50 2.28
CA LEU A 216 4.43 14.63 1.50
C LEU A 216 5.52 14.09 0.57
N ASN A 217 5.50 14.47 -0.72
CA ASN A 217 6.44 13.99 -1.75
C ASN A 217 7.86 13.79 -1.21
N ALA A 218 8.21 12.53 -0.92
CA ALA A 218 9.50 12.15 -0.39
C ALA A 218 10.50 12.04 -1.55
N SER A 219 11.02 13.16 -2.03
CA SER A 219 12.41 13.16 -2.46
C SER A 219 13.22 13.32 -1.18
N PRO A 220 13.95 12.30 -0.69
CA PRO A 220 14.84 12.51 0.44
C PRO A 220 15.85 13.57 0.01
N ARG A 221 15.82 14.75 0.63
CA ARG A 221 16.97 15.63 0.60
C ARG A 221 18.03 14.89 1.41
N THR A 222 18.95 14.25 0.72
CA THR A 222 20.20 13.79 1.31
C THR A 222 20.89 15.05 1.84
N THR A 223 20.69 15.38 3.12
CA THR A 223 21.56 16.33 3.81
C THR A 223 22.89 15.59 4.02
N ALA A 224 23.73 15.61 2.99
CA ALA A 224 25.14 15.33 3.14
C ALA A 224 25.71 16.44 4.02
N VAL A 225 25.79 16.21 5.32
CA VAL A 225 26.63 17.00 6.20
C VAL A 225 28.05 16.64 5.82
N ALA A 226 28.65 17.43 4.92
CA ALA A 226 30.07 17.38 4.65
C ALA A 226 30.80 17.81 5.92
N VAL A 227 31.20 16.85 6.75
CA VAL A 227 32.16 17.10 7.83
C VAL A 227 33.49 17.33 7.14
N VAL A 228 33.86 18.60 6.96
CA VAL A 228 35.21 18.98 6.54
C VAL A 228 36.10 18.86 7.78
N PRO A 229 37.09 17.95 7.83
CA PRO A 229 38.04 17.95 8.94
C PRO A 229 38.98 19.14 8.75
N LEU A 230 38.94 20.06 9.71
CA LEU A 230 39.84 21.21 9.78
C LEU A 230 41.23 20.70 10.17
N VAL A 231 42.10 20.47 9.18
CA VAL A 231 43.52 20.17 9.40
C VAL A 231 44.20 21.46 9.85
N VAL A 232 44.46 21.59 11.15
CA VAL A 232 45.28 22.67 11.71
C VAL A 232 46.75 22.35 11.42
N PHE A 233 47.31 22.96 10.38
CA PHE A 233 48.75 23.07 10.21
C PHE A 233 49.28 24.11 11.20
N LEU A 234 49.91 23.64 12.27
CA LEU A 234 50.68 24.47 13.18
C LEU A 234 52.05 24.77 12.52
N LEU A 235 52.22 26.01 12.06
CA LEU A 235 53.47 26.51 11.50
C LEU A 235 53.66 27.96 11.97
N MET A 236 54.35 28.14 13.11
CA MET A 236 55.15 29.34 13.47
C MET A 236 56.14 28.86 14.56
N MET A 237 57.43 28.72 14.27
CA MET A 237 58.44 29.78 14.40
C MET A 237 58.45 30.41 15.80
N VAL A 238 59.24 29.85 16.72
CA VAL A 238 60.46 30.38 17.37
C VAL A 238 61.02 29.27 18.27
#